data_AF-A0A9P6ZNA7-F1
#
_entry.id   AF-A0A9P6ZNA7-F1
#
_cell.length_a   1.000
_cell.length_b   1.000
_cell.length_c   1.000
_cell.angle_alpha   90.00
_cell.angle_beta   90.00
_cell.angle_gamma   90.00
#
_symmetry.space_group_name_H-M   'P 1'
#
loop_
_entity.id
_entity.type
_entity.pdbx_description
1 polymer ?
#
loop_
_entity_poly.entity_id
_entity_poly.type
_entity_poly.pdbx_seq_one_letter_code
_entity_poly.pdbx_strand_id
1 'polypeptide(L)'
;KCISRRVVLSRKYKEAKRGTVESSQAFDELNDVADPDMVDRWEEQERTAQASWMEDPSTLDIYDVWLNKAKSRKEIELDLLQTSFHRPGARPQLGAATWLASGITIEEVQIALAMEIRQMGGHPTEMQTLEI
;
A
#
# COMPACT_ATOMS: atom_id res chain seq x y z
N LYS A 1 36.60 -28.06 -22.57
CA LYS A 1 35.78 -27.19 -21.68
C LYS A 1 36.04 -25.68 -21.86
N CYS A 2 37.23 -25.20 -22.27
CA CYS A 2 37.51 -23.76 -22.47
C CYS A 2 36.77 -23.06 -23.63
N ILE A 3 36.48 -23.76 -24.73
CA ILE A 3 35.83 -23.18 -25.92
C ILE A 3 34.39 -22.74 -25.59
N SER A 4 33.66 -23.54 -24.81
CA SER A 4 32.28 -23.22 -24.36
C SER A 4 32.23 -21.93 -23.51
N ARG A 5 33.19 -21.72 -22.60
CA ARG A 5 33.26 -20.49 -21.78
C ARG A 5 33.52 -19.24 -22.61
N ARG A 6 34.38 -19.33 -23.64
CA ARG A 6 34.67 -18.20 -24.54
C ARG A 6 33.45 -17.79 -25.38
N VAL A 7 32.69 -18.76 -25.90
CA VAL A 7 31.47 -18.50 -26.68
C VAL A 7 30.36 -17.92 -25.79
N VAL A 8 30.22 -18.42 -24.56
CA VAL A 8 29.25 -17.87 -23.60
C VAL A 8 29.60 -16.42 -23.24
N LEU A 9 30.88 -16.12 -22.98
CA LEU A 9 31.32 -14.76 -22.67
C LEU A 9 31.12 -13.81 -23.86
N SER A 10 31.42 -14.25 -25.09
CA SER A 10 31.21 -13.40 -26.27
C SER A 10 29.74 -13.11 -26.51
N ARG A 11 28.85 -14.09 -26.28
CA ARG A 11 27.40 -13.89 -26.32
C ARG A 11 26.94 -12.92 -25.25
N LYS A 12 27.32 -13.15 -23.98
CA LYS A 12 26.96 -12.27 -22.86
C LYS A 12 27.45 -10.83 -23.08
N TYR A 13 28.65 -10.65 -23.64
CA TYR A 13 29.16 -9.32 -23.97
C TYR A 13 28.32 -8.64 -25.06
N LYS A 14 27.95 -9.36 -26.13
CA LYS A 14 27.07 -8.82 -27.17
C LYS A 14 25.69 -8.45 -26.62
N GLU A 15 25.13 -9.30 -25.76
CA GLU A 15 23.85 -9.05 -25.10
C GLU A 15 23.94 -7.86 -24.15
N ALA A 16 24.97 -7.76 -23.32
CA ALA A 16 25.20 -6.63 -22.43
C ALA A 16 25.35 -5.33 -23.23
N LYS A 17 26.14 -5.34 -24.31
CA LYS A 17 26.32 -4.17 -25.17
C LYS A 17 25.00 -3.70 -25.79
N ARG A 18 24.16 -4.62 -26.24
CA ARG A 18 22.82 -4.29 -26.76
C ARG A 18 21.94 -3.73 -25.64
N GLY A 19 21.90 -4.41 -24.49
CA GLY A 19 21.11 -4.01 -23.34
C GLY A 19 21.52 -2.64 -22.77
N THR A 20 22.79 -2.24 -22.88
CA THR A 20 23.23 -0.90 -22.48
C THR A 20 22.56 0.19 -23.31
N VAL A 21 22.43 0.00 -24.63
CA VAL A 21 21.78 1.00 -25.49
C VAL A 21 20.28 1.07 -25.19
N GLU A 22 19.61 -0.08 -25.10
CA GLU A 22 18.18 -0.15 -24.79
C GLU A 22 17.87 0.43 -23.41
N SER A 23 18.71 0.14 -22.40
CA SER A 23 18.54 0.66 -21.04
C SER A 23 18.83 2.15 -20.94
N SER A 24 19.82 2.66 -21.69
CA SER A 24 20.11 4.10 -21.73
C SER A 24 18.93 4.86 -22.32
N GLN A 25 18.39 4.38 -23.44
CA GLN A 25 17.24 5.01 -24.06
C GLN A 25 16.00 4.99 -23.14
N ALA A 26 15.71 3.85 -22.51
CA ALA A 26 14.60 3.74 -21.56
C ALA A 26 14.79 4.67 -20.33
N PHE A 27 16.03 4.87 -19.88
CA PHE A 27 16.33 5.80 -18.80
C PHE A 27 16.09 7.25 -19.23
N ASP A 28 16.56 7.65 -20.42
CA ASP A 28 16.35 8.99 -20.96
C ASP A 28 14.85 9.29 -21.11
N GLU A 29 14.08 8.34 -21.65
CA GLU A 29 12.61 8.44 -21.79
C GLU A 29 11.91 8.61 -20.42
N LEU A 30 12.39 7.94 -19.37
CA LEU A 30 11.85 8.10 -18.01
C LEU A 30 12.21 9.46 -17.42
N ASN A 31 13.45 9.91 -17.65
CA ASN A 31 13.95 11.18 -17.13
C ASN A 31 13.23 12.38 -17.77
N ASP A 32 12.91 12.30 -19.07
CA ASP A 32 12.18 13.33 -19.80
C ASP A 32 10.74 13.53 -19.31
N VAL A 33 10.12 12.48 -18.75
CA VAL A 33 8.73 12.52 -18.24
C VAL A 33 8.70 12.83 -16.73
N ALA A 34 9.82 12.67 -16.03
CA ALA A 34 9.93 12.91 -14.60
C ALA A 34 9.85 14.40 -14.27
N ASP A 35 9.38 14.71 -13.06
CA ASP A 35 9.40 16.07 -12.52
C ASP A 35 10.87 16.51 -12.29
N PRO A 36 11.33 17.64 -12.86
CA PRO A 36 12.70 18.10 -12.72
C PRO A 36 13.17 18.21 -11.26
N ASP A 37 12.30 18.67 -10.35
CA ASP A 37 12.63 18.81 -8.93
C ASP A 37 12.88 17.44 -8.27
N MET A 38 12.22 16.39 -8.76
CA MET A 38 12.41 15.02 -8.29
C MET A 38 13.72 14.44 -8.80
N VAL A 39 14.07 14.72 -10.07
CA VAL A 39 15.33 14.29 -10.68
C VAL A 39 16.52 14.87 -9.92
N ASP A 40 16.53 16.19 -9.70
CA ASP A 40 17.60 16.87 -8.95
C ASP A 40 17.78 16.27 -7.54
N ARG A 41 16.67 15.96 -6.86
CA ARG A 41 16.71 15.34 -5.55
C ARG A 41 17.28 13.92 -5.60
N TRP A 42 16.88 13.11 -6.58
CA TRP A 42 17.39 11.75 -6.74
C TRP A 42 18.88 11.74 -7.07
N GLU A 43 19.36 12.65 -7.91
CA GLU A 43 20.79 12.79 -8.21
C GLU A 43 21.61 13.12 -6.97
N GLU A 44 21.12 14.00 -6.10
CA GLU A 44 21.80 14.34 -4.84
C GLU A 44 21.83 13.14 -3.88
N GLN A 45 20.71 12.41 -3.77
CA GLN A 45 20.60 11.20 -2.95
C GLN A 45 21.57 10.12 -3.44
N GLU A 46 21.62 9.87 -4.75
CA GLU A 46 22.55 8.93 -5.37
C GLU A 46 24.01 9.33 -5.10
N ARG A 47 24.37 10.60 -5.32
CA ARG A 47 25.73 11.08 -5.06
C ARG A 47 26.14 10.87 -3.61
N THR A 48 25.23 11.16 -2.68
CA THR A 48 25.47 10.97 -1.24
C THR A 48 25.67 9.49 -0.92
N ALA A 49 24.76 8.61 -1.38
CA ALA A 49 24.86 7.19 -1.15
C ALA A 49 26.16 6.58 -1.71
N GLN A 50 26.54 6.95 -2.95
CA GLN A 50 27.77 6.47 -3.57
C GLN A 50 29.04 6.99 -2.89
N ALA A 51 28.98 8.12 -2.19
CA ALA A 51 30.10 8.63 -1.41
C ALA A 51 30.23 7.92 -0.05
N SER A 52 29.12 7.58 0.60
CA SER A 52 29.11 7.08 1.99
C SER A 52 28.92 5.57 2.15
N TRP A 53 28.57 4.81 1.09
CA TRP A 53 28.18 3.40 1.23
C TRP A 53 29.24 2.48 1.83
N MET A 54 30.52 2.83 1.72
CA MET A 54 31.60 2.06 2.35
C MET A 54 31.64 2.24 3.87
N GLU A 55 31.20 3.39 4.38
CA GLU A 55 31.15 3.70 5.81
C GLU A 55 29.82 3.25 6.43
N ASP A 56 28.72 3.47 5.70
CA ASP A 56 27.38 3.08 6.11
C ASP A 56 26.62 2.45 4.93
N PRO A 57 26.51 1.10 4.90
CA PRO A 57 25.79 0.39 3.85
C PRO A 57 24.29 0.74 3.78
N SER A 58 23.67 1.25 4.85
CA SER A 58 22.25 1.64 4.84
C SER A 58 21.98 2.85 3.94
N THR A 59 23.01 3.59 3.55
CA THR A 59 22.88 4.69 2.58
C THR A 59 22.45 4.20 1.19
N LEU A 60 22.61 2.91 0.89
CA LEU A 60 22.11 2.30 -0.35
C LEU A 60 20.62 1.96 -0.31
N ASP A 61 19.93 2.11 0.83
CA ASP A 61 18.49 1.86 0.95
C ASP A 61 17.65 2.76 0.02
N ILE A 62 18.24 3.82 -0.53
CA ILE A 62 17.62 4.66 -1.57
C ILE A 62 17.27 3.87 -2.84
N TYR A 63 17.96 2.77 -3.11
CA TYR A 63 17.70 1.91 -4.27
C TYR A 63 16.60 0.88 -3.99
N ASP A 64 16.15 0.73 -2.74
CA ASP A 64 15.06 -0.16 -2.40
C ASP A 64 13.71 0.46 -2.79
N VAL A 65 12.97 -0.29 -3.61
CA VAL A 65 11.64 0.13 -4.05
C VAL A 65 10.61 -0.30 -3.02
N TRP A 66 10.21 0.63 -2.15
CA TRP A 66 9.11 0.44 -1.21
C TRP A 66 7.76 0.56 -1.94
N LEU A 67 7.35 -0.50 -2.64
CA LEU A 67 6.00 -0.59 -3.17
C LEU A 67 5.03 -0.86 -2.03
N ASN A 68 4.21 0.13 -1.69
CA ASN A 68 3.03 -0.11 -0.86
C ASN A 68 2.19 -1.18 -1.56
N LYS A 69 1.99 -2.31 -0.89
CA LYS A 69 1.19 -3.40 -1.41
C LYS A 69 -0.20 -2.85 -1.75
N ALA A 70 -0.60 -2.97 -3.01
CA ALA A 70 -1.95 -2.59 -3.41
C ALA A 70 -2.96 -3.33 -2.54
N LYS A 71 -4.08 -2.67 -2.19
CA LYS A 71 -5.17 -3.30 -1.45
C LYS A 71 -5.52 -4.61 -2.14
N SER A 72 -5.49 -5.69 -1.40
CA SER A 72 -5.97 -6.98 -1.86
C SER A 72 -7.45 -6.88 -2.20
N ARG A 73 -7.94 -7.76 -3.08
CA ARG A 73 -9.38 -7.84 -3.41
C ARG A 73 -10.26 -7.92 -2.16
N LYS A 74 -9.80 -8.64 -1.11
CA LYS A 74 -10.53 -8.76 0.17
C LYS A 74 -10.59 -7.44 0.93
N GLU A 75 -9.50 -6.68 0.95
CA GLU A 75 -9.46 -5.35 1.58
C GLU A 75 -10.35 -4.36 0.83
N ILE A 76 -10.39 -4.44 -0.50
CA ILE A 76 -11.31 -3.64 -1.32
C ILE A 76 -12.76 -4.02 -1.03
N GLU A 77 -13.08 -5.31 -0.96
CA GLU A 77 -14.43 -5.80 -0.64
C GLU A 77 -14.88 -5.36 0.76
N LEU A 78 -13.99 -5.43 1.75
CA LEU A 78 -14.26 -4.97 3.12
C LEU A 78 -14.52 -3.45 3.16
N ASP A 79 -13.69 -2.66 2.47
CA ASP A 79 -13.82 -1.20 2.39
C ASP A 79 -15.15 -0.78 1.75
N LEU A 80 -15.58 -1.49 0.70
CA LEU A 80 -16.89 -1.29 0.07
C LEU A 80 -18.05 -1.64 1.01
N LEU A 81 -17.95 -2.74 1.75
CA LEU A 81 -18.95 -3.10 2.75
C LEU A 81 -19.04 -2.01 3.83
N GLN A 82 -17.91 -1.62 4.43
CA GLN A 82 -17.87 -0.56 5.46
C GLN A 82 -18.44 0.77 4.96
N THR A 83 -18.07 1.20 3.76
CA THR A 83 -18.55 2.46 3.17
C THR A 83 -20.06 2.42 2.89
N SER A 84 -20.60 1.25 2.55
CA SER A 84 -22.05 1.09 2.30
C SER A 84 -22.90 1.28 3.56
N PHE A 85 -22.36 1.03 4.76
CA PHE A 85 -23.06 1.23 6.03
C PHE A 85 -23.09 2.70 6.48
N HIS A 86 -22.07 3.49 6.15
CA HIS A 86 -21.93 4.85 6.65
C HIS A 86 -22.55 5.93 5.76
N ARG A 87 -23.13 5.58 4.60
CA ARG A 87 -23.75 6.57 3.70
C ARG A 87 -25.20 6.88 4.13
N PRO A 88 -25.51 8.11 4.62
CA PRO A 88 -26.88 8.49 4.94
C PRO A 88 -27.71 8.59 3.66
N GLY A 89 -28.89 7.97 3.64
CA GLY A 89 -29.88 8.12 2.57
C GLY A 89 -29.73 7.22 1.33
N ALA A 90 -28.73 6.34 1.29
CA ALA A 90 -28.66 5.32 0.24
C ALA A 90 -29.58 4.15 0.56
N ARG A 91 -30.52 3.82 -0.35
CA ARG A 91 -31.31 2.59 -0.24
C ARG A 91 -30.34 1.41 -0.28
N PRO A 92 -30.28 0.56 0.74
CA PRO A 92 -29.32 -0.52 0.76
C PRO A 92 -29.69 -1.53 -0.34
N GLN A 93 -28.87 -1.63 -1.39
CA GLN A 93 -28.93 -2.82 -2.26
C GLN A 93 -28.28 -3.97 -1.47
N LEU A 94 -29.08 -4.58 -0.60
CA LEU A 94 -28.61 -5.54 0.40
C LEU A 94 -28.41 -6.93 -0.22
N GLY A 95 -27.16 -7.29 -0.50
CA GLY A 95 -26.76 -8.69 -0.59
C GLY A 95 -26.72 -9.33 0.81
N ALA A 96 -26.71 -10.67 0.87
CA ALA A 96 -26.65 -11.42 2.13
C ALA A 96 -25.42 -11.04 3.00
N ALA A 97 -24.28 -10.71 2.38
CA ALA A 97 -23.07 -10.29 3.09
C ALA A 97 -23.25 -8.94 3.82
N THR A 98 -23.97 -7.99 3.21
CA THR A 98 -24.29 -6.69 3.84
C THR A 98 -25.25 -6.87 5.01
N TRP A 99 -26.23 -7.78 4.90
CA TRP A 99 -27.10 -8.12 6.03
C TRP A 99 -26.32 -8.73 7.20
N LEU A 100 -25.41 -9.67 6.92
CA LEU A 100 -24.58 -10.31 7.95
C LEU A 100 -23.66 -9.29 8.64
N ALA A 101 -22.98 -8.44 7.87
CA ALA A 101 -22.13 -7.40 8.44
C ALA A 101 -22.95 -6.39 9.28
N SER A 102 -24.16 -6.04 8.86
CA SER A 102 -25.07 -5.22 9.68
C SER A 102 -25.41 -5.91 11.01
N GLY A 103 -25.75 -7.20 10.97
CA GLY A 103 -26.05 -7.98 12.17
C GLY A 103 -24.87 -7.97 13.15
N ILE A 104 -23.65 -8.20 12.65
CA ILE A 104 -22.43 -8.16 13.46
C ILE A 104 -22.24 -6.78 14.11
N THR A 105 -22.37 -5.68 13.34
CA THR A 105 -22.20 -4.33 13.91
C THR A 105 -23.24 -4.00 15.00
N ILE A 106 -24.47 -4.50 14.85
CA ILE A 106 -25.52 -4.31 15.86
C ILE A 106 -25.16 -5.07 17.14
N GLU A 107 -24.72 -6.33 17.00
CA GLU A 107 -24.30 -7.14 18.15
C GLU A 107 -23.10 -6.52 18.89
N GLU A 108 -22.11 -5.99 18.16
CA GLU A 108 -20.97 -5.29 18.75
C GLU A 108 -21.40 -4.07 19.58
N VAL A 109 -22.31 -3.24 19.05
CA VAL A 109 -22.84 -2.07 19.77
C VAL A 109 -23.65 -2.48 21.00
N GLN A 110 -24.47 -3.54 20.90
CA GLN A 110 -25.22 -4.07 22.03
C GLN A 110 -24.30 -4.58 23.14
N ILE A 111 -23.21 -5.28 22.79
CA ILE A 111 -22.21 -5.75 23.74
C ILE A 111 -21.50 -4.57 24.40
N ALA A 112 -21.07 -3.58 23.62
CA ALA A 112 -20.45 -2.36 24.14
C ALA A 112 -21.37 -1.64 25.14
N LEU A 113 -22.64 -1.43 24.78
CA LEU A 113 -23.64 -0.83 25.67
C LEU A 113 -23.88 -1.66 26.94
N ALA A 114 -23.97 -2.98 26.81
CA ALA A 114 -24.15 -3.86 27.96
C ALA A 114 -22.94 -3.84 28.91
N MET A 115 -21.72 -3.71 28.37
CA MET A 115 -20.51 -3.52 29.18
C MET A 115 -20.53 -2.17 29.91
N GLU A 116 -20.93 -1.10 29.23
CA GLU A 116 -21.04 0.24 29.81
C GLU A 116 -22.05 0.26 30.98
N ILE A 117 -23.23 -0.33 30.77
CA ILE A 117 -24.27 -0.46 31.81
C ILE A 117 -23.76 -1.26 33.01
N ARG A 118 -22.98 -2.34 32.79
CA ARG A 118 -22.37 -3.12 33.87
C ARG A 118 -21.31 -2.34 34.65
N GLN A 119 -20.53 -1.50 33.96
CA GLN A 119 -19.53 -0.64 34.60
C GLN A 119 -20.14 0.48 35.44
N MET A 120 -21.30 1.01 35.04
CA MET A 120 -21.96 2.11 35.76
C MET A 120 -22.49 1.73 37.16
N GLY A 121 -22.58 0.44 37.51
CA GLY A 121 -23.09 -0.01 38.81
C GLY A 121 -24.60 0.24 38.95
N GLY A 122 -25.33 -0.71 39.53
CA GLY A 122 -26.78 -0.79 39.37
C GLY A 122 -27.58 0.41 39.91
N HIS A 123 -27.88 1.38 39.05
CA HIS A 123 -29.10 2.20 38.98
C HIS A 123 -29.16 2.94 37.61
N PRO A 124 -30.00 2.54 36.64
CA PRO A 124 -30.26 3.37 35.47
C PRO A 124 -31.25 4.48 35.87
N THR A 125 -30.75 5.71 36.03
CA THR A 125 -31.61 6.87 36.27
C THR A 125 -32.34 7.24 34.98
N GLU A 126 -33.63 6.91 34.97
CA GLU A 126 -34.77 7.64 34.40
C GLU A 126 -34.75 8.10 32.93
N MET A 127 -35.64 7.47 32.16
CA MET A 127 -36.36 7.95 30.97
C MET A 127 -35.82 9.22 30.28
N GLN A 128 -34.97 9.05 29.26
CA GLN A 128 -34.92 10.00 28.15
C GLN A 128 -35.90 9.54 27.07
N THR A 129 -37.05 10.19 27.06
CA THR A 129 -38.04 10.15 25.98
C THR A 129 -37.34 10.50 24.67
N LEU A 130 -37.27 9.53 23.75
CA LEU A 130 -36.90 9.78 22.37
C LEU A 130 -38.09 10.47 21.70
N GLU A 131 -38.01 11.79 21.52
CA GLU A 131 -38.87 12.48 20.57
C GLU A 131 -38.43 12.05 19.16
N ILE A 132 -39.34 11.35 18.48
CA ILE A 132 -39.25 10.95 17.07
C ILE A 132 -39.66 12.15 16.20
#